data_AF-A0A5C4XRN0-F1
#
_entry.id   AF-A0A5C4XRN0-F1
#
_cell.length_a   1.000
_cell.length_b   1.000
_cell.length_c   1.000
_cell.angle_alpha   90.00
_cell.angle_beta   90.00
_cell.angle_gamma   90.00
#
_symmetry.space_group_name_H-M   'P 1'
#
loop_
_entity.id
_entity.type
_entity.pdbx_description
1 polymer ?
#
loop_
_entity_poly.entity_id
_entity_poly.type
_entity_poly.pdbx_seq_one_letter_code
_entity_poly.pdbx_strand_id
1 'polypeptide(L)'
;MRVSNTATAHEPIGPDELERLQTIFETARYIACMSRHDPAAERLAAMAIRFYQLGIRDDDALIHTIVKTNRALRPFGQEKILADLA
;
A
#
# COMPACT_ATOMS: atom_id res chain seq x y z
N MET A 1 -26.18 3.56 -28.81
CA MET A 1 -26.12 2.51 -27.77
C MET A 1 -24.70 1.96 -27.76
N ARG A 2 -23.83 2.49 -26.89
CA ARG A 2 -22.43 2.01 -26.78
C ARG A 2 -22.43 0.85 -25.79
N VAL A 3 -21.95 -0.30 -26.27
CA VAL A 3 -21.70 -1.49 -25.46
C VAL A 3 -20.61 -1.20 -24.44
N SER A 4 -20.98 -1.19 -23.16
CA SER A 4 -20.05 -1.13 -22.04
C SER A 4 -19.32 -2.47 -21.95
N ASN A 5 -18.09 -2.51 -22.45
CA ASN A 5 -17.21 -3.67 -22.30
C ASN A 5 -16.87 -3.83 -20.82
N THR A 6 -17.44 -4.86 -20.18
CA THR A 6 -17.14 -5.27 -18.80
C THR A 6 -15.80 -5.98 -18.76
N ALA A 7 -14.73 -5.20 -18.81
CA ALA A 7 -13.45 -5.54 -18.22
C ALA A 7 -13.13 -4.39 -17.27
N THR A 8 -12.64 -4.69 -16.08
CA THR A 8 -12.16 -3.71 -15.08
C THR A 8 -11.00 -2.89 -15.66
N ALA A 9 -11.31 -1.98 -16.57
CA ALA A 9 -10.38 -0.97 -17.03
C ALA A 9 -10.29 0.03 -15.89
N HIS A 10 -9.36 -0.23 -14.97
CA HIS A 10 -8.97 0.78 -14.00
C HIS A 10 -8.60 2.02 -14.80
N GLU A 11 -9.24 3.14 -14.47
CA GLU A 11 -8.92 4.43 -15.04
C GLU A 11 -7.40 4.65 -14.95
N PRO A 12 -6.73 5.03 -16.05
CA PRO A 12 -5.30 5.28 -16.03
C PRO A 12 -4.95 6.29 -14.93
N ILE A 13 -3.92 6.00 -14.14
CA ILE A 13 -3.45 6.91 -13.09
C ILE A 13 -2.76 8.10 -13.77
N GLY A 14 -3.29 9.30 -13.57
CA GLY A 14 -2.73 10.54 -14.05
C GLY A 14 -1.47 10.97 -13.29
N PRO A 15 -0.70 11.95 -13.80
CA PRO A 15 0.50 12.46 -13.16
C PRO A 15 0.23 13.02 -11.76
N ASP A 16 -0.80 13.85 -11.61
CA ASP A 16 -1.18 14.44 -10.31
C ASP A 16 -1.57 13.38 -9.28
N GLU A 17 -2.25 12.32 -9.75
CA GLU A 17 -2.64 11.18 -8.91
C GLU A 17 -1.41 10.38 -8.49
N LEU A 18 -0.41 10.25 -9.35
CA LEU A 18 0.85 9.59 -9.03
C LEU A 18 1.66 10.36 -7.97
N GLU A 19 1.72 11.70 -8.08
CA GLU A 19 2.36 12.56 -7.07
C GLU A 19 1.65 12.45 -5.71
N ARG A 20 0.31 12.42 -5.74
CA ARG A 20 -0.50 12.18 -4.54
C ARG A 20 -0.22 10.80 -3.93
N LEU A 21 -0.17 9.75 -4.75
CA LEU A 21 0.15 8.39 -4.32
C LEU A 21 1.57 8.27 -3.75
N GLN A 22 2.53 9.03 -4.26
CA GLN A 22 3.87 9.11 -3.68
C GLN A 22 3.81 9.67 -2.24
N THR A 23 3.08 10.76 -2.03
CA THR A 23 2.91 11.38 -0.70
C THR A 23 2.25 10.42 0.29
N ILE A 24 1.22 9.70 -0.16
CA ILE A 24 0.54 8.65 0.61
C ILE A 24 1.51 7.53 0.99
N PHE A 25 2.29 7.04 0.03
CA PHE A 25 3.29 6.00 0.26
C PHE A 25 4.33 6.45 1.31
N GLU A 26 4.86 7.67 1.18
CA GLU A 26 5.87 8.20 2.11
C GLU A 26 5.31 8.31 3.53
N THR A 27 4.06 8.76 3.67
CA THR A 27 3.36 8.86 4.94
C THR A 27 3.10 7.49 5.55
N ALA A 28 2.55 6.55 4.77
CA ALA A 28 2.28 5.19 5.24
C ALA A 28 3.58 4.46 5.65
N ARG A 29 4.66 4.64 4.89
CA ARG A 29 6.00 4.10 5.20
C ARG A 29 6.54 4.67 6.52
N TYR A 30 6.39 5.97 6.74
CA TYR A 30 6.80 6.61 7.99
C TYR A 30 6.01 6.06 9.18
N ILE A 31 4.68 5.95 9.07
CA ILE A 31 3.80 5.38 10.11
C ILE A 31 4.13 3.90 10.37
N ALA A 32 4.53 3.15 9.34
CA ALA A 32 4.95 1.76 9.46
C ALA A 32 6.39 1.58 9.98
N CYS A 33 7.09 2.69 10.29
CA CYS A 33 8.50 2.72 10.71
C CYS A 33 9.42 1.92 9.76
N MET A 34 9.17 2.02 8.45
CA MET A 34 9.95 1.30 7.44
C MET A 34 11.00 2.17 6.76
N SER A 35 12.19 1.62 6.54
CA SER A 35 13.18 2.23 5.66
C SER A 35 12.70 2.22 4.21
N ARG A 36 13.12 3.18 3.41
CA ARG A 36 12.88 3.17 1.95
C ARG A 36 13.58 2.00 1.24
N HIS A 37 14.61 1.44 1.87
CA HIS A 37 15.39 0.32 1.35
C HIS A 37 14.87 -1.04 1.85
N ASP A 38 13.84 -1.04 2.69
CA ASP A 38 13.19 -2.27 3.14
C ASP A 38 12.37 -2.87 1.97
N PRO A 39 12.53 -4.16 1.62
CA PRO A 39 11.68 -4.81 0.62
C PRO A 39 10.18 -4.69 0.92
N ALA A 40 9.80 -4.52 2.19
CA ALA A 40 8.42 -4.29 2.58
C ALA A 40 7.89 -2.89 2.20
N ALA A 41 8.78 -1.93 1.91
CA ALA A 41 8.39 -0.64 1.37
C ALA A 41 7.87 -0.75 -0.08
N GLU A 42 8.44 -1.63 -0.90
CA GLU A 42 7.92 -1.90 -2.25
C GLU A 42 6.47 -2.41 -2.18
N ARG A 43 6.19 -3.29 -1.21
CA ARG A 43 4.84 -3.77 -0.95
C ARG A 43 3.88 -2.65 -0.51
N LEU A 44 4.32 -1.69 0.31
CA LEU A 44 3.50 -0.52 0.67
C LEU A 44 3.14 0.31 -0.55
N ALA A 45 4.10 0.55 -1.46
CA ALA A 45 3.85 1.28 -2.71
C ALA A 45 2.84 0.54 -3.61
N ALA A 46 3.00 -0.78 -3.76
CA ALA A 46 2.06 -1.61 -4.52
C ALA A 46 0.63 -1.58 -3.91
N MET A 47 0.51 -1.58 -2.58
CA MET A 47 -0.78 -1.44 -1.91
C MET A 47 -1.44 -0.09 -2.16
N ALA A 48 -0.66 1.01 -2.15
CA ALA A 48 -1.18 2.35 -2.42
C ALA A 48 -1.82 2.41 -3.81
N ILE A 49 -1.10 1.95 -4.83
CA ILE A 49 -1.60 1.88 -6.21
C ILE A 49 -2.84 0.98 -6.29
N ARG A 50 -2.78 -0.22 -5.70
CA ARG A 50 -3.87 -1.19 -5.82
C ARG A 50 -5.15 -0.72 -5.13
N PHE A 51 -5.07 -0.22 -3.91
CA PHE A 51 -6.24 0.25 -3.17
C PHE A 51 -6.85 1.50 -3.80
N TYR A 52 -6.01 2.37 -4.36
CA TYR A 52 -6.49 3.49 -5.18
C TYR A 52 -7.28 2.99 -6.39
N GLN A 53 -6.73 2.05 -7.17
CA GLN A 53 -7.40 1.45 -8.32
C GLN A 53 -8.69 0.70 -7.96
N LEU A 54 -8.80 0.18 -6.73
CA LEU A 54 -10.01 -0.44 -6.18
C LEU A 54 -11.05 0.59 -5.70
N GLY A 55 -10.74 1.89 -5.76
CA GLY A 55 -11.70 2.97 -5.52
C GLY A 55 -11.54 3.71 -4.19
N ILE A 56 -10.49 3.45 -3.41
CA ILE A 56 -10.21 4.25 -2.20
C ILE A 56 -9.56 5.57 -2.66
N ARG A 57 -10.36 6.64 -2.71
CA ARG A 57 -9.92 7.97 -3.21
C ARG A 57 -9.58 8.97 -2.10
N ASP A 58 -9.98 8.69 -0.86
CA ASP A 58 -9.67 9.51 0.32
C ASP A 58 -8.27 9.14 0.86
N ASP A 59 -7.46 10.16 1.16
CA ASP A 59 -6.05 9.95 1.51
C ASP A 59 -5.89 9.28 2.86
N ASP A 60 -6.62 9.74 3.87
CA ASP A 60 -6.54 9.20 5.22
C ASP A 60 -7.04 7.75 5.25
N ALA A 61 -8.15 7.47 4.57
CA ALA A 61 -8.67 6.12 4.42
C ALA A 61 -7.67 5.20 3.69
N LEU A 62 -7.00 5.70 2.65
CA LEU A 62 -6.00 4.95 1.90
C LEU A 62 -4.77 4.65 2.76
N ILE A 63 -4.20 5.65 3.43
CA ILE A 63 -3.07 5.51 4.36
C ILE A 63 -3.42 4.49 5.46
N HIS A 64 -4.57 4.66 6.11
CA HIS A 64 -5.01 3.77 7.18
C HIS A 64 -5.17 2.32 6.68
N THR A 65 -5.76 2.13 5.50
CA THR A 65 -5.95 0.79 4.90
C THR A 65 -4.62 0.13 4.58
N ILE A 66 -3.66 0.87 4.01
CA ILE A 66 -2.30 0.39 3.74
C ILE A 66 -1.61 -0.05 5.02
N VAL A 67 -1.57 0.83 6.04
CA VAL A 67 -0.87 0.54 7.31
C VAL A 67 -1.50 -0.64 8.03
N LYS A 68 -2.84 -0.69 8.11
CA LYS A 68 -3.59 -1.79 8.72
C LYS A 68 -3.30 -3.11 8.02
N THR A 69 -3.33 -3.12 6.68
CA THR A 69 -3.07 -4.33 5.88
C THR A 69 -1.63 -4.80 6.03
N ASN A 70 -0.66 -3.88 5.97
CA ASN A 70 0.75 -4.21 6.15
C ASN A 70 1.03 -4.80 7.54
N ARG A 71 0.41 -4.26 8.60
CA ARG A 71 0.50 -4.85 9.95
C ARG A 71 -0.07 -6.27 10.01
N ALA A 72 -1.22 -6.51 9.37
CA ALA A 72 -1.84 -7.84 9.33
C ALA A 72 -1.01 -8.87 8.54
N LEU A 73 -0.24 -8.42 7.55
CA LEU A 73 0.62 -9.27 6.71
C LEU A 73 2.02 -9.49 7.30
N ARG A 74 2.44 -8.73 8.31
CA ARG A 74 3.68 -9.02 9.02
C ARG A 74 3.48 -10.35 9.75
N PRO A 75 4.30 -11.37 9.47
CA PRO A 75 4.20 -12.62 10.21
C PRO A 75 4.45 -12.33 11.69
N PHE A 76 3.51 -12.72 12.55
CA PHE A 76 3.72 -12.87 13.99
C PHE A 76 4.79 -13.96 14.20
N GLY A 77 6.08 -13.66 14.06
CA GLY A 77 7.05 -14.77 14.03
C GLY A 77 8.51 -14.47 13.77
N GLN A 78 9.02 -13.28 14.07
CA GLN A 78 10.47 -13.02 14.09
C GLN A 78 11.00 -12.64 15.48
N GLU A 79 10.19 -12.78 16.54
CA GLU A 79 10.68 -12.74 17.92
C GLU A 79 11.04 -14.13 18.49
N LYS A 80 10.65 -15.23 17.82
CA LYS A 80 10.88 -16.59 18.37
C LYS A 80 12.19 -17.26 17.91
N ILE A 81 12.80 -16.81 16.82
CA ILE A 81 14.01 -17.48 16.28
C ILE A 81 15.30 -16.99 16.97
N LEU A 82 15.30 -15.81 17.59
CA LEU A 82 16.46 -15.28 18.33
C LEU A 82 16.43 -15.66 19.82
N ALA A 83 15.29 -16.06 20.38
CA ALA A 83 15.19 -16.47 21.78
C ALA A 83 15.68 -17.91 22.02
N ASP A 84 15.71 -18.76 21.00
CA ASP A 84 16.17 -20.16 21.10
C ASP A 84 17.66 -20.34 20.74
N LEU A 85 18.40 -19.25 20.56
CA LEU A 85 19.84 -19.23 20.22
C LEU A 85 20.71 -18.51 21.28
N ALA A 86 20.19 -18.29 22.49
CA ALA A 86 20.90 -17.70 23.62
C ALA A 86 21.09 -18.72 24.76
#